data_AF-A1VUA1-F1
#
_entry.id   AF-A1VUA1-F1
#
_cell.length_a   1.000
_cell.length_b   1.000
_cell.length_c   1.000
_cell.angle_alpha   90.00
_cell.angle_beta   90.00
_cell.angle_gamma   90.00
#
_symmetry.space_group_name_H-M   'P 1'
#
loop_
_entity.id
_entity.type
_entity.pdbx_description
1 polymer ?
#
loop_
_entity_poly.entity_id
_entity_poly.type
_entity_poly.pdbx_seq_one_letter_code
_entity_poly.pdbx_strand_id
1 'polypeptide(L)'
;MCIPLLILGWITSKFFPFDNHSLIVCQHNFCRNLGTDINNGLYKHAKSQSPSWFEVQVGDYDENAFPHDFISASTRIVRNAKIISASASGAYGPEVESFMGALAGQQAIVKLGASNDERSIIKNNFIKLSCNELIFKAQEGKYASTCYGDGWSGLVNYWVPSDSRSELDELLNSVNNKIDSRKSEYYLYMTVMLPAFVYAFFVVSFLIWLFVKAARFVKSG
;
A
#
# COMPACT_ATOMS: atom_id res chain seq x y z
N MET A 1 -9.62 -20.25 40.26
CA MET A 1 -8.55 -20.66 39.33
C MET A 1 -8.80 -19.98 37.98
N CYS A 2 -8.30 -18.76 37.75
CA CYS A 2 -8.55 -18.02 36.49
C CYS A 2 -7.26 -17.49 35.82
N ILE A 3 -6.15 -17.48 36.55
CA ILE A 3 -4.83 -17.03 36.10
C ILE A 3 -4.26 -17.86 34.92
N PRO A 4 -4.41 -19.20 34.87
CA PRO A 4 -3.79 -20.01 33.81
C PRO A 4 -4.35 -19.73 32.40
N LEU A 5 -5.65 -19.48 32.26
CA LEU A 5 -6.31 -19.23 30.97
C LEU A 5 -5.96 -17.84 30.40
N LEU A 6 -5.82 -16.84 31.26
CA LEU A 6 -5.34 -15.50 30.87
C LEU A 6 -3.87 -15.54 30.45
N ILE A 7 -3.02 -16.28 31.16
CA ILE A 7 -1.62 -16.50 30.77
C ILE A 7 -1.54 -17.23 29.43
N LEU A 8 -2.36 -18.27 29.22
CA LEU A 8 -2.38 -19.00 27.95
C LEU A 8 -2.77 -18.08 26.78
N GLY A 9 -3.78 -17.24 26.98
CA GLY A 9 -4.21 -16.25 25.98
C GLY A 9 -3.16 -15.19 25.65
N TRP A 10 -2.40 -14.75 26.65
CA TRP A 10 -1.28 -13.83 26.44
C TRP A 10 -0.11 -14.50 25.70
N ILE A 11 0.15 -15.77 25.98
CA ILE A 11 1.18 -16.55 25.28
C ILE A 11 0.79 -16.76 23.82
N THR A 12 -0.46 -17.12 23.53
CA THR A 12 -0.93 -17.35 22.15
C THR A 12 -0.99 -16.08 21.30
N SER A 13 -1.36 -14.93 21.87
CA SER A 13 -1.30 -13.66 21.11
C SER A 13 0.13 -13.26 20.74
N LYS A 14 1.12 -13.64 21.55
CA LYS A 14 2.55 -13.51 21.21
C LYS A 14 3.00 -14.48 20.11
N PHE A 15 2.38 -15.66 19.99
CA PHE A 15 2.74 -16.64 18.96
C PHE A 15 2.03 -16.46 17.62
N PHE A 16 0.92 -15.71 17.60
CA PHE A 16 0.20 -15.35 16.37
C PHE A 16 0.06 -13.84 16.24
N PRO A 17 1.16 -13.07 16.11
CA PRO A 17 1.08 -11.64 15.88
C PRO A 17 0.49 -11.35 14.50
N PHE A 18 -0.30 -10.29 14.40
CA PHE A 18 -0.69 -9.75 13.09
C PHE A 18 0.50 -9.01 12.49
N ASP A 19 0.76 -9.24 11.20
CA ASP A 19 1.85 -8.56 10.50
C ASP A 19 1.52 -7.08 10.33
N ASN A 20 2.23 -6.23 11.09
CA ASN A 20 2.05 -4.78 11.07
C ASN A 20 2.41 -4.13 9.74
N HIS A 21 3.19 -4.82 8.89
CA HIS A 21 3.50 -4.35 7.56
C HIS A 21 3.30 -5.41 6.47
N SER A 22 3.36 -4.99 5.21
CA SER A 22 3.19 -5.86 4.05
C SER A 22 4.00 -5.40 2.86
N LEU A 23 4.46 -6.36 2.08
CA LEU A 23 4.93 -6.16 0.72
C LEU A 23 3.81 -6.56 -0.24
N ILE A 24 3.18 -5.56 -0.86
CA ILE A 24 2.14 -5.75 -1.86
C ILE A 24 2.74 -5.55 -3.24
N VAL A 25 2.46 -6.47 -4.14
CA VAL A 25 2.91 -6.39 -5.53
C VAL A 25 1.69 -6.40 -6.46
N CYS A 26 1.59 -5.40 -7.32
CA CYS A 26 0.50 -5.21 -8.27
C CYS A 26 1.00 -5.39 -9.70
N GLN A 27 0.53 -6.41 -10.40
CA GLN A 27 0.90 -6.69 -11.79
C GLN A 27 -0.33 -6.63 -12.68
N HIS A 28 -0.25 -5.91 -13.80
CA HIS A 28 -1.41 -5.51 -14.60
C HIS A 28 -2.45 -4.83 -13.70
N ASN A 29 -3.49 -5.52 -13.24
CA ASN A 29 -4.46 -4.94 -12.28
C ASN A 29 -4.78 -5.91 -11.15
N PHE A 30 -3.79 -6.71 -10.73
CA PHE A 30 -3.97 -7.65 -9.64
C PHE A 30 -2.90 -7.45 -8.58
N CYS A 31 -3.33 -7.11 -7.36
CA CYS A 31 -2.46 -6.90 -6.21
C CYS A 31 -2.43 -8.12 -5.29
N ARG A 32 -1.23 -8.56 -4.93
CA ARG A 32 -0.98 -9.70 -4.03
C ARG A 32 -0.17 -9.25 -2.83
N ASN A 33 -0.54 -9.71 -1.65
CA ASN A 33 0.32 -9.63 -0.47
C ASN A 33 1.32 -10.78 -0.52
N LEU A 34 2.61 -10.47 -0.46
CA LEU A 34 3.71 -11.44 -0.52
C LEU A 34 4.46 -11.60 0.82
N GLY A 35 3.84 -11.15 1.92
CA GLY A 35 4.37 -11.21 3.28
C GLY A 35 5.12 -9.95 3.67
N THR A 36 6.04 -10.09 4.63
CA THR A 36 6.77 -8.99 5.29
C THR A 36 8.24 -8.89 4.91
N ASP A 37 8.81 -9.95 4.33
CA ASP A 37 10.24 -10.07 4.05
C ASP A 37 10.56 -9.91 2.56
N ILE A 38 11.40 -8.92 2.25
CA ILE A 38 11.90 -8.66 0.88
C ILE A 38 12.76 -9.82 0.35
N ASN A 39 13.30 -10.66 1.24
CA ASN A 39 14.08 -11.82 0.88
C ASN A 39 13.26 -13.06 0.56
N ASN A 40 11.94 -13.02 0.80
CA ASN A 40 11.02 -14.11 0.50
C ASN A 40 11.12 -14.51 -0.99
N GLY A 41 11.23 -15.81 -1.25
CA GLY A 41 11.26 -16.37 -2.60
C GLY A 41 10.05 -15.96 -3.44
N LEU A 42 8.85 -15.84 -2.85
CA LEU A 42 7.65 -15.38 -3.54
C LEU A 42 7.76 -13.91 -3.98
N TYR A 43 8.28 -13.04 -3.11
CA TYR A 43 8.52 -11.63 -3.43
C TYR A 43 9.56 -11.49 -4.55
N LYS A 44 10.70 -12.17 -4.41
CA LYS A 44 11.76 -12.20 -5.43
C LYS A 44 11.25 -12.73 -6.76
N HIS A 45 10.49 -13.82 -6.74
CA HIS A 45 9.90 -14.40 -7.94
C HIS A 45 8.93 -13.42 -8.61
N ALA A 46 8.01 -12.82 -7.86
CA ALA A 46 7.08 -11.83 -8.41
C ALA A 46 7.82 -10.64 -9.03
N LYS A 47 8.82 -10.08 -8.33
CA LYS A 47 9.63 -8.96 -8.85
C LYS A 47 10.42 -9.32 -10.10
N SER A 48 10.82 -10.58 -10.27
CA SER A 48 11.51 -11.07 -11.48
C SER A 48 10.61 -11.18 -12.72
N GLN A 49 9.28 -11.17 -12.56
CA GLN A 49 8.33 -11.30 -13.68
C GLN A 49 8.12 -9.99 -14.47
N SER A 50 8.71 -8.89 -14.04
CA SER A 50 8.61 -7.61 -14.75
C SER A 50 9.96 -6.90 -14.77
N PRO A 51 10.31 -6.23 -15.88
CA PRO A 51 11.63 -5.62 -16.06
C PRO A 51 11.87 -4.43 -15.13
N SER A 52 10.80 -3.75 -14.72
CA SER A 52 10.86 -2.60 -13.82
C SER A 52 9.58 -2.48 -12.99
N TRP A 53 9.69 -1.73 -11.90
CA TRP A 53 8.63 -1.54 -10.92
C TRP A 53 8.66 -0.09 -10.43
N PHE A 54 7.52 0.42 -10.00
CA PHE A 54 7.41 1.70 -9.29
C PHE A 54 6.69 1.51 -7.97
N GLU A 55 6.90 2.44 -7.06
CA GLU A 55 6.22 2.48 -5.77
C GLU A 55 4.90 3.24 -5.88
N VAL A 56 3.87 2.70 -5.27
CA VAL A 56 2.57 3.35 -5.15
C VAL A 56 2.45 3.91 -3.75
N GLN A 57 2.42 5.22 -3.65
CA GLN A 57 2.12 5.93 -2.42
C GLN A 57 0.62 6.17 -2.34
N VAL A 58 0.01 5.54 -1.33
CA VAL A 58 -1.39 5.76 -1.00
C VAL A 58 -1.45 6.81 0.11
N GLY A 59 -2.33 7.79 -0.05
CA GLY A 59 -2.38 9.00 0.80
C GLY A 59 -2.56 8.71 2.29
N ASP A 60 -2.10 9.69 3.08
CA ASP A 60 -1.92 9.70 4.53
C ASP A 60 -1.15 8.48 5.06
N TYR A 61 0.15 8.49 4.75
CA TYR A 61 1.17 7.80 5.52
C TYR A 61 1.19 8.40 6.94
N ASP A 62 0.18 8.08 7.75
CA ASP A 62 0.27 8.26 9.18
C ASP A 62 1.21 7.16 9.67
N GLU A 63 2.38 7.55 10.15
CA GLU A 63 3.37 6.64 10.75
C GLU A 63 2.78 5.80 11.90
N ASN A 64 1.59 6.18 12.41
CA ASN A 64 0.85 5.45 13.44
C ASN A 64 -0.33 4.63 12.90
N ALA A 65 -0.67 4.72 11.61
CA ALA A 65 -1.79 3.97 11.04
C ALA A 65 -1.36 2.54 10.71
N PHE A 66 -1.87 1.59 11.51
CA PHE A 66 -1.71 0.16 11.25
C PHE A 66 -2.88 -0.39 10.42
N PRO A 67 -2.63 -1.31 9.47
CA PRO A 67 -1.33 -1.83 9.02
C PRO A 67 -0.61 -0.96 7.95
N HIS A 68 0.73 -1.08 7.86
CA HIS A 68 1.59 -0.37 6.91
C HIS A 68 1.90 -1.19 5.65
N ASP A 69 1.49 -0.70 4.48
CA ASP A 69 1.68 -1.46 3.24
C ASP A 69 2.67 -0.78 2.29
N PHE A 70 3.72 -1.52 1.90
CA PHE A 70 4.65 -1.13 0.84
C PHE A 70 4.15 -1.71 -0.48
N ILE A 71 3.73 -0.85 -1.40
CA ILE A 71 3.08 -1.28 -2.64
C ILE A 71 4.00 -1.01 -3.83
N SER A 72 4.37 -2.08 -4.53
CA SER A 72 5.09 -2.02 -5.81
C SER A 72 4.14 -2.37 -6.95
N ALA A 73 4.12 -1.58 -8.02
CA ALA A 73 3.38 -1.88 -9.25
C ALA A 73 4.30 -2.07 -10.45
N SER A 74 3.94 -2.98 -11.36
CA SER A 74 4.68 -3.24 -12.60
C SER A 74 4.59 -2.03 -13.52
N THR A 75 5.62 -1.81 -14.34
CA THR A 75 5.74 -0.68 -15.29
C THR A 75 4.46 -0.33 -16.03
N ARG A 76 4.17 0.97 -16.17
CA ARG A 76 3.06 1.50 -16.98
C ARG A 76 3.49 2.69 -17.81
N ILE A 77 2.78 2.91 -18.92
CA ILE A 77 3.01 4.07 -19.79
C ILE A 77 1.70 4.80 -19.96
N VAL A 78 1.66 6.02 -19.43
CA VAL A 78 0.53 6.92 -19.51
C VAL A 78 0.80 7.92 -20.62
N ARG A 79 -0.07 7.97 -21.62
CA ARG A 79 0.04 8.90 -22.74
C ARG A 79 -0.81 10.13 -22.50
N ASN A 80 -0.46 11.22 -23.19
CA ASN A 80 -1.24 12.47 -23.20
C ASN A 80 -1.47 13.08 -21.81
N ALA A 81 -0.56 12.85 -20.86
CA ALA A 81 -0.64 13.44 -19.53
C ALA A 81 -0.35 14.94 -19.61
N LYS A 82 -1.26 15.78 -19.13
CA LYS A 82 -1.05 17.23 -19.07
C LYS A 82 -0.41 17.58 -17.74
N ILE A 83 0.80 18.12 -17.77
CA ILE A 83 1.51 18.57 -16.57
C ILE A 83 0.75 19.77 -15.99
N ILE A 84 0.36 19.68 -14.72
CA ILE A 84 -0.29 20.75 -13.97
C ILE A 84 0.79 21.62 -13.32
N SER A 85 1.74 20.97 -12.67
CA SER A 85 2.88 21.62 -12.02
C SER A 85 4.05 20.63 -11.92
N ALA A 86 5.26 21.15 -11.88
CA ALA A 86 6.45 20.37 -11.60
C ALA A 86 7.37 21.19 -10.69
N SER A 87 7.94 20.53 -9.68
CA SER A 87 8.83 21.15 -8.70
C SER A 87 10.01 20.23 -8.42
N ALA A 88 11.20 20.81 -8.29
CA ALA A 88 12.40 20.06 -7.99
C ALA A 88 12.33 19.43 -6.58
N SER A 89 12.89 18.23 -6.42
CA SER A 89 13.00 17.53 -5.14
C SER A 89 14.43 17.60 -4.63
N GLY A 90 14.71 18.50 -3.70
CA GLY A 90 16.04 18.70 -3.12
C GLY A 90 16.56 20.13 -3.34
N ALA A 91 17.80 20.38 -2.89
CA ALA A 91 18.43 21.69 -2.98
C ALA A 91 19.07 21.90 -4.37
N TYR A 92 18.23 22.03 -5.39
CA TYR A 92 18.69 22.42 -6.73
C TYR A 92 18.76 23.95 -6.86
N GLY A 93 19.56 24.44 -7.81
CA GLY A 93 19.65 25.86 -8.10
C GLY A 93 18.38 26.43 -8.76
N PRO A 94 18.22 27.76 -8.77
CA PRO A 94 17.04 28.43 -9.33
C PRO A 94 16.81 28.13 -10.83
N GLU A 95 17.86 27.75 -11.56
CA GLU A 95 17.76 27.33 -12.96
C GLU A 95 16.92 26.06 -13.12
N VAL A 96 17.11 25.07 -12.26
CA VAL A 96 16.36 23.80 -12.28
C VAL A 96 14.90 24.04 -11.87
N GLU A 97 14.67 24.87 -10.86
CA GLU A 97 13.31 25.24 -10.44
C GLU A 97 12.55 25.96 -11.56
N SER A 98 13.19 26.93 -12.21
CA SER A 98 12.61 27.65 -13.35
C SER A 98 12.33 26.72 -14.53
N PHE A 99 13.29 25.83 -14.86
CA PHE A 99 13.13 24.82 -15.90
C PHE A 99 11.96 23.89 -15.62
N MET A 100 11.85 23.33 -14.40
CA MET A 100 10.75 22.45 -14.03
C MET A 100 9.41 23.20 -14.03
N GLY A 101 9.38 24.44 -13.52
CA GLY A 101 8.19 25.29 -13.56
C GLY A 101 7.68 25.53 -14.99
N ALA A 102 8.57 25.64 -15.97
CA ALA A 102 8.22 25.82 -17.38
C ALA A 102 7.56 24.58 -18.03
N LEU A 103 7.62 23.41 -17.40
CA LEU A 103 6.92 22.21 -17.88
C LEU A 103 5.40 22.27 -17.68
N ALA A 104 4.93 23.16 -16.80
CA ALA A 104 3.50 23.31 -16.53
C ALA A 104 2.71 23.65 -17.82
N GLY A 105 1.58 22.97 -18.00
CA GLY A 105 0.72 23.11 -19.16
C GLY A 105 1.09 22.23 -20.36
N GLN A 106 2.30 21.65 -20.39
CA GLN A 106 2.77 20.82 -21.49
C GLN A 106 2.21 19.39 -21.42
N GLN A 107 2.14 18.71 -22.57
CA GLN A 107 1.76 17.31 -22.66
C GLN A 107 2.99 16.41 -22.59
N ALA A 108 2.87 15.31 -21.87
CA ALA A 108 3.94 14.34 -21.66
C ALA A 108 3.45 12.90 -21.77
N ILE A 109 4.39 12.02 -22.09
CA ILE A 109 4.27 10.58 -21.85
C ILE A 109 4.92 10.30 -20.50
N VAL A 110 4.16 9.77 -19.54
CA VAL A 110 4.68 9.40 -18.22
C VAL A 110 4.94 7.90 -18.22
N LYS A 111 6.19 7.50 -18.07
CA LYS A 111 6.58 6.12 -17.83
C LYS A 111 6.78 5.93 -16.33
N LEU A 112 5.91 5.12 -15.72
CA LEU A 112 6.01 4.67 -14.35
C LEU A 112 6.81 3.37 -14.30
N GLY A 113 7.81 3.29 -13.43
CA GLY A 113 8.75 2.17 -13.34
C GLY A 113 9.89 2.38 -14.32
N ALA A 114 10.63 3.46 -14.14
CA ALA A 114 11.86 3.70 -14.88
C ALA A 114 12.96 2.76 -14.38
N SER A 115 13.77 2.22 -15.29
CA SER A 115 14.99 1.52 -14.87
C SER A 115 15.94 2.52 -14.18
N ASN A 116 16.83 2.06 -13.30
CA ASN A 116 17.71 2.94 -12.51
C ASN A 116 18.50 3.97 -13.35
N ASP A 117 18.84 3.62 -14.58
CA ASP A 117 19.61 4.47 -15.50
C ASP A 117 18.73 5.23 -16.50
N GLU A 118 17.42 5.00 -16.51
CA GLU A 118 16.52 5.68 -17.43
C GLU A 118 16.20 7.09 -16.91
N ARG A 119 16.32 8.07 -17.81
CA ARG A 119 16.11 9.49 -17.51
C ARG A 119 15.01 10.06 -18.39
N SER A 120 14.37 11.11 -17.88
CA SER A 120 13.34 11.85 -18.59
C SER A 120 13.95 12.57 -19.79
N ILE A 121 13.24 12.56 -20.91
CA ILE A 121 13.66 13.19 -22.16
C ILE A 121 12.75 14.39 -22.40
N ILE A 122 13.33 15.59 -22.44
CA ILE A 122 12.60 16.84 -22.66
C ILE A 122 13.18 17.49 -23.92
N LYS A 123 12.37 17.53 -24.99
CA LYS A 123 12.69 18.18 -26.27
C LYS A 123 11.53 19.08 -26.66
N ASN A 124 11.78 20.05 -27.55
CA ASN A 124 10.84 21.14 -27.89
C ASN A 124 9.38 20.72 -28.14
N ASN A 125 9.13 19.53 -28.68
CA ASN A 125 7.77 19.01 -28.95
C ASN A 125 7.51 17.62 -28.35
N PHE A 126 8.38 17.13 -27.46
CA PHE A 126 8.28 15.78 -26.93
C PHE A 126 8.81 15.72 -25.52
N ILE A 127 7.94 15.32 -24.61
CA ILE A 127 8.26 15.14 -23.20
C ILE A 127 7.95 13.70 -22.84
N LYS A 128 8.98 12.97 -22.43
CA LYS A 128 8.84 11.66 -21.80
C LYS A 128 9.39 11.75 -20.40
N LEU A 129 8.54 11.59 -19.41
CA LEU A 129 8.90 11.56 -18.00
C LEU A 129 9.17 10.11 -17.58
N SER A 130 10.28 9.89 -16.88
CA SER A 130 10.69 8.62 -16.31
C SER A 130 10.57 8.72 -14.80
N CYS A 131 9.64 7.96 -14.19
CA CYS A 131 9.23 8.14 -12.80
C CYS A 131 9.17 6.79 -12.07
N ASN A 132 9.48 6.80 -10.77
CA ASN A 132 9.52 5.59 -9.93
C ASN A 132 8.52 5.60 -8.79
N GLU A 133 7.74 6.67 -8.65
CA GLU A 133 6.71 6.77 -7.64
C GLU A 133 5.41 7.26 -8.28
N LEU A 134 4.28 6.76 -7.80
CA LEU A 134 2.94 7.21 -8.14
C LEU A 134 2.18 7.55 -6.87
N ILE A 135 1.66 8.76 -6.81
CA ILE A 135 0.81 9.29 -5.75
C ILE A 135 -0.57 9.54 -6.35
N PHE A 136 -1.57 8.84 -5.83
CA PHE A 136 -2.97 9.11 -6.18
C PHE A 136 -3.45 10.38 -5.47
N LYS A 137 -4.08 11.29 -6.21
CA LYS A 137 -4.70 12.50 -5.64
C LYS A 137 -6.19 12.27 -5.43
N ALA A 138 -6.79 13.01 -4.50
CA ALA A 138 -8.23 12.93 -4.21
C ALA A 138 -9.11 13.31 -5.42
N GLN A 139 -8.60 14.13 -6.34
CA GLN A 139 -9.31 14.51 -7.54
C GLN A 139 -9.07 13.51 -8.68
N GLU A 140 -10.16 13.03 -9.27
CA GLU A 140 -10.17 12.08 -10.36
C GLU A 140 -9.30 12.53 -11.55
N GLY A 141 -8.51 11.60 -12.10
CA GLY A 141 -7.59 11.89 -13.20
C GLY A 141 -6.40 12.75 -12.86
N LYS A 142 -6.22 13.18 -11.60
CA LYS A 142 -5.00 13.85 -11.15
C LYS A 142 -4.10 12.88 -10.40
N TYR A 143 -2.82 12.94 -10.72
CA TYR A 143 -1.79 12.11 -10.12
C TYR A 143 -0.54 12.95 -9.88
N ALA A 144 0.35 12.45 -9.03
CA ALA A 144 1.69 12.99 -8.94
C ALA A 144 2.72 11.87 -8.97
N SER A 145 3.90 12.17 -9.50
CA SER A 145 4.99 11.21 -9.58
C SER A 145 6.33 11.88 -9.35
N THR A 146 7.21 11.17 -8.66
CA THR A 146 8.62 11.54 -8.55
C THR A 146 9.35 11.05 -9.80
N CYS A 147 9.82 12.00 -10.60
CA CYS A 147 10.43 11.78 -11.90
C CYS A 147 11.88 12.26 -11.89
N TYR A 148 12.69 11.66 -12.76
CA TYR A 148 14.14 11.86 -12.79
C TYR A 148 14.58 12.20 -14.20
N GLY A 149 15.44 13.20 -14.35
CA GLY A 149 16.08 13.57 -15.61
C GLY A 149 17.56 13.87 -15.43
N ASP A 150 18.20 14.36 -16.49
CA ASP A 150 19.63 14.67 -16.46
C ASP A 150 19.87 15.92 -15.62
N GLY A 151 20.43 15.73 -14.41
CA GLY A 151 20.73 16.83 -13.48
C GLY A 151 19.52 17.36 -12.71
N TRP A 152 18.38 16.68 -12.74
CA TRP A 152 17.21 17.05 -11.95
C TRP A 152 16.40 15.84 -11.49
N SER A 153 15.73 15.99 -10.36
CA SER A 153 14.67 15.11 -9.87
C SER A 153 13.56 15.99 -9.34
N GLY A 154 12.32 15.53 -9.41
CA GLY A 154 11.24 16.29 -8.81
C GLY A 154 9.88 15.68 -8.90
N LEU A 155 8.96 16.31 -8.18
CA LEU A 155 7.56 15.94 -8.13
C LEU A 155 6.84 16.60 -9.31
N VAL A 156 6.20 15.78 -10.15
CA VAL A 156 5.38 16.24 -11.26
C VAL A 156 3.93 15.89 -10.96
N ASN A 157 3.08 16.92 -10.87
CA ASN A 157 1.63 16.74 -10.80
C ASN A 157 1.07 16.83 -12.21
N TYR A 158 0.23 15.88 -12.59
CA TYR A 158 -0.32 15.81 -13.94
C TYR A 158 -1.76 15.33 -13.93
N TRP A 159 -2.48 15.70 -14.99
CA TRP A 159 -3.82 15.22 -15.29
C TRP A 159 -3.78 14.26 -16.46
N VAL A 160 -4.52 13.16 -16.37
CA VAL A 160 -4.62 12.15 -17.42
C VAL A 160 -6.05 12.15 -17.96
N PRO A 161 -6.23 12.27 -19.29
CA PRO A 161 -7.56 12.22 -19.91
C PRO A 161 -8.14 10.80 -19.83
N SER A 162 -9.47 10.70 -19.81
CA SER A 162 -10.20 9.46 -19.48
C SER A 162 -9.84 8.26 -20.36
N ASP A 163 -9.53 8.50 -21.63
CA ASP A 163 -9.09 7.53 -22.63
C ASP A 163 -7.73 6.87 -22.31
N SER A 164 -6.88 7.54 -21.52
CA SER A 164 -5.57 7.02 -21.09
C SER A 164 -5.49 6.71 -19.60
N ARG A 165 -6.63 6.80 -18.89
CA ARG A 165 -6.69 6.75 -17.41
C ARG A 165 -7.08 5.38 -16.85
N SER A 166 -7.79 4.57 -17.63
CA SER A 166 -8.36 3.29 -17.17
C SER A 166 -7.36 2.40 -16.43
N GLU A 167 -6.13 2.27 -16.96
CA GLU A 167 -5.09 1.47 -16.31
C GLU A 167 -4.72 1.99 -14.91
N LEU A 168 -4.67 3.30 -14.70
CA LEU A 168 -4.36 3.88 -13.39
C LEU A 168 -5.53 3.75 -12.42
N ASP A 169 -6.76 3.89 -12.92
CA ASP A 169 -7.97 3.73 -12.11
C ASP A 169 -8.15 2.26 -11.67
N GLU A 170 -7.89 1.31 -12.56
CA GLU A 170 -7.89 -0.12 -12.23
C GLU A 170 -6.81 -0.48 -11.21
N LEU A 171 -5.62 0.13 -11.31
CA LEU A 171 -4.58 0.01 -10.29
C LEU A 171 -5.06 0.58 -8.94
N LEU A 172 -5.60 1.80 -8.93
CA LEU A 172 -6.10 2.45 -7.72
C LEU A 172 -7.12 1.56 -7.01
N ASN A 173 -8.10 1.06 -7.76
CA ASN A 173 -9.12 0.17 -7.22
C ASN A 173 -8.52 -1.13 -6.66
N SER A 174 -7.56 -1.72 -7.36
CA SER A 174 -6.88 -2.94 -6.91
C SER A 174 -6.06 -2.73 -5.64
N VAL A 175 -5.40 -1.59 -5.55
CA VAL A 175 -4.62 -1.18 -4.37
C VAL A 175 -5.55 -0.92 -3.19
N ASN A 176 -6.60 -0.11 -3.37
CA ASN A 176 -7.57 0.19 -2.33
C ASN A 176 -8.26 -1.08 -1.83
N ASN A 177 -8.71 -1.95 -2.73
CA ASN A 177 -9.30 -3.23 -2.36
C ASN A 177 -8.35 -4.08 -1.49
N LYS A 178 -7.05 -4.05 -1.78
CA LYS A 178 -6.08 -4.84 -1.00
C LYS A 178 -5.78 -4.22 0.36
N ILE A 179 -5.67 -2.89 0.43
CA ILE A 179 -5.52 -2.14 1.68
C ILE A 179 -6.75 -2.35 2.56
N ASP A 180 -7.96 -2.23 2.01
CA ASP A 180 -9.21 -2.39 2.75
C ASP A 180 -9.39 -3.83 3.24
N SER A 181 -9.00 -4.83 2.43
CA SER A 181 -8.92 -6.23 2.86
C SER A 181 -7.98 -6.38 4.06
N ARG A 182 -6.77 -5.81 4.02
CA ARG A 182 -5.81 -5.88 5.13
C ARG A 182 -6.30 -5.15 6.38
N LYS A 183 -6.92 -3.97 6.22
CA LYS A 183 -7.56 -3.26 7.34
C LYS A 183 -8.66 -4.10 7.97
N SER A 184 -9.51 -4.73 7.16
CA SER A 184 -10.56 -5.62 7.64
C SER A 184 -9.99 -6.84 8.38
N GLU A 185 -8.96 -7.48 7.83
CA GLU A 185 -8.23 -8.58 8.49
C GLU A 185 -7.64 -8.14 9.84
N TYR A 186 -7.06 -6.94 9.91
CA TYR A 186 -6.53 -6.37 11.15
C TYR A 186 -7.63 -6.10 12.19
N TYR A 187 -8.76 -5.50 11.78
CA TYR A 187 -9.88 -5.29 12.68
C TYR A 187 -10.48 -6.60 13.19
N LEU A 188 -10.60 -7.62 12.32
CA LEU A 188 -11.04 -8.95 12.72
C LEU A 188 -10.05 -9.58 13.71
N TYR A 189 -8.75 -9.43 13.46
CA TYR A 189 -7.72 -9.89 14.39
C TYR A 189 -7.87 -9.24 15.77
N MET A 190 -8.02 -7.92 15.81
CA MET A 190 -8.16 -7.16 17.06
C MET A 190 -9.46 -7.44 17.81
N THR A 191 -10.56 -7.68 17.11
CA THR A 191 -11.90 -7.83 17.73
C THR A 191 -12.30 -9.27 17.99
N VAL A 192 -11.76 -10.22 17.24
CA VAL A 192 -12.13 -11.64 17.34
C VAL A 192 -10.96 -12.46 17.86
N MET A 193 -9.82 -12.46 17.16
CA MET A 193 -8.68 -13.33 17.50
C MET A 193 -8.04 -12.96 18.83
N LEU A 194 -7.77 -11.67 19.04
CA LEU A 194 -7.09 -11.19 20.24
C LEU A 194 -7.90 -11.45 21.52
N PRO A 195 -9.22 -11.14 21.59
CA PRO A 195 -10.05 -11.51 22.74
C PRO A 195 -10.60 -12.95 22.69
N ALA A 196 -10.28 -13.77 21.68
CA ALA A 196 -10.81 -15.14 21.55
C ALA A 196 -10.62 -15.97 22.82
N PHE A 197 -9.48 -15.80 23.49
CA PHE A 197 -9.17 -16.50 24.74
C PHE A 197 -10.02 -16.02 25.93
N VAL A 198 -10.37 -14.74 25.95
CA VAL A 198 -11.31 -14.18 26.93
C VAL A 198 -12.71 -14.76 26.69
N TYR A 199 -13.14 -14.84 25.42
CA TYR A 199 -14.41 -15.48 25.08
C TYR A 199 -14.42 -16.97 25.44
N ALA A 200 -13.38 -17.71 25.09
CA ALA A 200 -13.23 -19.12 25.45
C ALA A 200 -13.25 -19.31 26.98
N PHE A 201 -12.57 -18.44 27.73
CA PHE A 201 -12.61 -18.44 29.19
C PHE A 201 -14.03 -18.26 29.73
N PHE A 202 -14.79 -17.28 29.23
CA PHE A 202 -16.17 -17.07 29.65
C PHE A 202 -17.07 -18.27 29.33
N VAL A 203 -16.91 -18.88 28.15
CA VAL A 203 -17.67 -20.07 27.75
C VAL A 203 -17.37 -21.25 28.68
N VAL A 204 -16.09 -21.55 28.92
CA VAL A 204 -15.70 -22.66 29.83
C VAL A 204 -16.18 -22.40 31.26
N SER A 205 -16.03 -21.17 31.75
CA SER A 205 -16.49 -20.80 33.09
C SER A 205 -18.01 -20.93 33.23
N PHE A 206 -18.75 -20.54 32.20
CA PHE A 206 -20.21 -20.65 32.16
C PHE A 206 -20.67 -22.12 32.12
N LEU A 207 -20.02 -22.97 31.32
CA LEU A 207 -20.30 -24.41 31.28
C LEU A 207 -20.07 -25.06 32.64
N ILE A 208 -18.94 -24.79 33.29
CA ILE A 208 -18.64 -25.32 34.63
C ILE A 208 -19.71 -24.86 35.62
N TRP A 209 -20.11 -23.58 35.58
CA TRP A 209 -21.16 -23.06 36.45
C TRP A 209 -22.49 -23.77 36.24
N LEU A 210 -22.90 -24.01 34.99
CA LEU A 210 -24.12 -24.77 34.66
C LEU A 210 -24.05 -26.20 35.21
N PHE A 211 -22.93 -26.91 35.03
CA PHE A 211 -22.75 -28.26 35.57
C PHE A 211 -22.85 -28.29 37.10
N VAL A 212 -22.23 -27.33 37.80
CA VAL A 212 -22.32 -27.24 39.26
C VAL A 212 -23.76 -26.95 39.73
N LYS A 213 -24.47 -26.07 39.02
CA LYS A 213 -25.89 -25.76 39.30
C LYS A 213 -26.77 -26.98 39.08
N ALA A 214 -26.60 -27.70 37.96
CA ALA A 214 -27.35 -28.91 37.65
C ALA A 214 -27.09 -30.03 38.67
N ALA A 215 -25.83 -30.27 39.03
CA ALA A 215 -25.48 -31.26 40.04
C ALA A 215 -26.08 -30.95 41.42
N ARG A 216 -26.11 -29.67 41.82
CA ARG A 216 -26.80 -29.27 43.07
C ARG A 216 -28.29 -29.51 43.00
N PHE A 217 -28.93 -29.19 41.87
CA PHE A 217 -30.37 -29.37 41.68
C PHE A 217 -30.77 -30.84 41.82
N VAL A 218 -30.00 -31.76 41.22
CA VAL A 218 -30.21 -33.22 41.34
C VAL A 218 -29.97 -33.72 42.77
N LYS A 219 -29.02 -33.13 43.50
CA LYS A 219 -28.69 -33.56 44.87
C LYS A 219 -29.67 -33.04 45.93
N SER A 220 -30.47 -32.04 45.60
CA SER A 220 -31.48 -31.43 46.47
C SER A 220 -32.92 -31.90 46.22
N GLY A 221 -33.14 -32.72 45.18
CA GLY A 221 -34.39 -33.42 44.92
C GLY A 221 -34.28 -34.89 45.35
#